data_AF-A0A1F8LQZ8-F1
#
_entry.id   AF-A0A1F8LQZ8-F1
#
_cell.length_a   1.000
_cell.length_b   1.000
_cell.length_c   1.000
_cell.angle_alpha   90.00
_cell.angle_beta   90.00
_cell.angle_gamma   90.00
#
_symmetry.space_group_name_H-M   'P 1'
#
loop_
_entity.id
_entity.type
_entity.pdbx_description
1 polymer ?
#
loop_
_entity_poly.entity_id
_entity_poly.type
_entity_poly.pdbx_seq_one_letter_code
_entity_poly.pdbx_strand_id
1 'polypeptide(L)' 'MFPGAVTGWIKFIPSYYLVDMVHRVASFNAGWGDIWTNVIIMLVFSVIVFAIGILGIRRKAL' A
#
# COMPACT_ATOMS: atom_id res chain seq x y z
N MET A 1 -20.74 -7.43 16.65
CA MET A 1 -19.71 -6.88 15.74
C MET A 1 -18.61 -7.93 15.61
N PHE A 2 -18.47 -8.57 14.43
CA PHE A 2 -17.38 -9.53 14.21
C PHE A 2 -16.07 -8.76 13.99
N PRO A 3 -15.07 -8.86 14.88
CA PRO A 3 -13.81 -8.09 14.76
C PRO A 3 -13.00 -8.38 13.48
N GLY A 4 -13.37 -9.44 12.75
CA GLY A 4 -12.74 -9.83 11.47
C GLY A 4 -13.33 -9.16 10.23
N ALA A 5 -14.61 -8.74 10.25
CA ALA A 5 -15.27 -8.25 9.04
C ALA A 5 -14.79 -6.84 8.63
N VAL A 6 -14.38 -6.03 9.59
CA VAL A 6 -13.87 -4.66 9.36
C VAL A 6 -12.37 -4.64 9.09
N THR A 7 -11.62 -5.67 9.49
CA THR A 7 -10.15 -5.62 9.49
C THR A 7 -9.51 -6.13 8.21
N GLY A 8 -10.17 -7.04 7.47
CA GLY A 8 -9.62 -7.58 6.23
C GLY A 8 -9.57 -6.55 5.09
N TRP A 9 -10.66 -5.80 4.92
CA TRP A 9 -10.81 -4.90 3.77
C TRP A 9 -9.91 -3.65 3.85
N ILE A 10 -9.50 -3.24 5.05
CA ILE A 10 -8.68 -2.03 5.22
C ILE A 10 -7.30 -2.17 4.55
N LYS A 11 -6.84 -3.41 4.36
CA LYS A 11 -5.61 -3.74 3.63
C LYS A 11 -5.69 -3.47 2.12
N PHE A 12 -6.88 -3.16 1.58
CA PHE A 12 -7.02 -2.69 0.20
C PHE A 12 -6.68 -1.21 0.04
N ILE A 13 -6.63 -0.44 1.14
CA ILE A 13 -6.25 0.97 1.09
C ILE A 13 -4.71 1.06 1.15
N PRO A 14 -4.03 1.67 0.16
CA PRO A 14 -2.56 1.71 0.12
C PRO A 14 -1.93 2.35 1.36
N SER A 15 -2.57 3.36 1.94
CA SER A 15 -2.06 4.08 3.11
C SER A 15 -1.95 3.20 4.37
N TYR A 16 -2.64 2.07 4.43
CA TYR A 16 -2.50 1.10 5.51
C TYR A 16 -1.05 0.63 5.67
N TYR A 17 -0.40 0.28 4.55
CA TYR A 17 0.98 -0.25 4.59
C TYR A 17 2.01 0.81 4.98
N LEU A 18 1.75 2.07 4.63
CA LEU A 18 2.58 3.19 5.06
C LEU A 18 2.46 3.41 6.58
N VAL A 19 1.24 3.48 7.10
CA VAL A 19 1.00 3.68 8.54
C VAL A 19 1.54 2.53 9.35
N ASP A 20 1.32 1.28 8.92
CA ASP A 20 1.85 0.08 9.57
C ASP A 20 3.39 0.07 9.55
N MET A 21 4.02 0.46 8.44
CA MET A 21 5.48 0.56 8.36
C MET A 21 6.04 1.57 9.36
N VAL A 22 5.47 2.78 9.39
CA VAL A 22 5.89 3.84 10.34
C VAL A 22 5.69 3.38 11.78
N HIS A 23 4.54 2.77 12.09
CA HIS A 23 4.24 2.29 13.42
C HIS A 23 5.25 1.22 13.88
N ARG A 24 5.60 0.27 13.02
CA ARG A 24 6.58 -0.79 13.29
C ARG A 24 7.99 -0.24 13.52
N VAL A 25 8.45 0.64 12.64
CA VAL A 25 9.81 1.23 12.77
C VAL A 25 9.89 2.11 14.00
N ALA A 26 8.91 2.99 14.22
CA ALA A 26 8.95 3.96 15.32
C ALA A 26 8.69 3.36 16.71
N SER A 27 7.84 2.33 16.79
CA SER A 27 7.37 1.81 18.10
C SER A 27 8.02 0.49 18.48
N PHE A 28 8.52 -0.28 17.51
CA PHE A 28 9.02 -1.64 17.73
C PHE A 28 10.46 -1.86 17.24
N ASN A 29 11.16 -0.78 16.83
CA ASN A 29 12.53 -0.85 16.33
C ASN A 29 12.69 -1.85 15.17
N ALA A 30 11.64 -1.98 14.36
CA ALA A 30 11.59 -2.91 13.24
C ALA A 30 12.64 -2.56 12.17
N GLY A 31 13.35 -3.58 11.69
CA GLY A 31 14.36 -3.43 10.64
C GLY A 31 13.80 -3.64 9.23
N TRP A 32 14.65 -3.50 8.22
CA TRP A 32 14.27 -3.70 6.80
C TRP A 32 13.65 -5.08 6.53
N GLY A 33 14.12 -6.12 7.22
CA GLY A 33 13.60 -7.48 7.12
C GLY A 33 12.18 -7.65 7.67
N ASP A 34 11.67 -6.70 8.46
CA ASP A 34 10.33 -6.76 9.05
C ASP A 34 9.28 -6.01 8.22
N ILE A 35 9.72 -5.07 7.38
CA ILE A 35 8.85 -4.16 6.62
C ILE A 35 8.91 -4.35 5.10
N TRP A 36 9.75 -5.26 4.58
CA TRP A 36 9.95 -5.45 3.14
C TRP A 36 8.64 -5.74 2.38
N THR A 37 7.72 -6.50 2.99
CA THR A 37 6.41 -6.79 2.40
C THR A 37 5.57 -5.52 2.22
N ASN A 38 5.59 -4.59 3.19
CA ASN A 38 4.88 -3.32 3.08
C ASN A 38 5.45 -2.47 1.94
N VAL A 39 6.77 -2.47 1.79
CA VAL A 39 7.48 -1.76 0.71
C VAL A 39 7.09 -2.30 -0.66
N ILE A 40 7.10 -3.62 -0.85
CA ILE A 40 6.70 -4.25 -2.11
C ILE A 40 5.25 -3.93 -2.46
N ILE A 41 4.33 -4.02 -1.49
CA ILE A 41 2.92 -3.75 -1.74
C ILE A 41 2.72 -2.28 -2.14
N MET A 42 3.39 -1.34 -1.46
CA MET A 42 3.36 0.07 -1.85
C MET A 42 3.91 0.28 -3.27
N LEU A 43 5.01 -0.39 -3.63
CA LEU A 43 5.58 -0.31 -4.98
C LEU A 43 4.59 -0.81 -6.05
N VAL A 44 3.90 -1.92 -5.79
CA VAL A 44 2.85 -2.45 -6.68
C VAL A 44 1.74 -1.43 -6.87
N PHE A 45 1.26 -0.80 -5.79
CA PHE A 45 0.26 0.27 -5.90
C PHE A 45 0.76 1.47 -6.71
N SER A 46 2.00 1.91 -6.49
CA SER A 46 2.60 2.98 -7.29
C SER A 46 2.60 2.62 -8.77
N VAL A 47 3.07 1.43 -9.14
CA VAL A 47 3.10 0.95 -10.54
C VAL A 47 1.69 0.94 -11.14
N ILE A 48 0.69 0.45 -10.41
CA ILE A 48 -0.70 0.43 -10.86
C ILE A 48 -1.23 1.84 -11.12
N VAL A 49 -1.02 2.77 -10.18
CA VAL A 49 -1.47 4.16 -10.32
C VAL A 49 -0.78 4.84 -11.49
N PHE A 50 0.53 4.63 -11.67
CA PHE A 50 1.28 5.14 -12.82
C PHE A 50 0.75 4.57 -14.14
N ALA A 51 0.52 3.26 -14.20
CA ALA A 51 -0.01 2.60 -15.41
C ALA A 51 -1.40 3.14 -15.77
N ILE A 52 -2.29 3.32 -14.77
CA ILE A 52 -3.61 3.93 -14.97
C ILE A 52 -3.45 5.36 -15.50
N GLY A 53 -2.54 6.16 -14.93
CA GLY A 53 -2.24 7.51 -15.40
C GLY A 53 -1.80 7.54 -16.86
N ILE A 54 -0.84 6.69 -17.23
CA ILE A 54 -0.34 6.56 -18.62
C ILE A 54 -1.48 6.18 -19.57
N LEU A 55 -2.27 5.15 -19.24
CA LEU A 55 -3.39 4.71 -20.06
C LEU A 55 -4.48 5.80 -20.18
N GLY A 56 -4.73 6.54 -19.10
CA GLY A 56 -5.65 7.67 -19.09
C GLY A 56 -5.22 8.79 -20.05
N ILE A 57 -3.92 9.14 -20.07
CA ILE A 57 -3.37 10.14 -21.00
C ILE A 57 -3.44 9.61 -22.45
N ARG A 58 -3.03 8.36 -22.70
CA ARG A 58 -3.07 7.75 -24.04
C ARG A 58 -4.47 7.74 -24.66
N ARG A 59 -5.51 7.56 -23.84
CA ARG A 59 -6.92 7.61 -24.29
C ARG A 59 -7.43 9.01 -24.66
N LYS A 60 -6.79 10.09 -24.15
CA LYS A 60 -7.15 11.48 -24.48
C LYS A 60 -6.34 12.04 -25.66
N ALA A 61 -5.23 11.39 -26.01
CA ALA A 61 -4.36 11.80 -27.11
C ALA A 61 -4.73 11.14 -28.46
N LEU A 62 -5.64 10.17 -28.45
CA LEU A 62 -6.29 9.56 -29.62
C LEU A 62 -7.69 10.17 -29.79
#